data_AF-A0A221KFQ9-F1
#
_entry.id   AF-A0A221KFQ9-F1
#
_cell.length_a   1.000
_cell.length_b   1.000
_cell.length_c   1.000
_cell.angle_alpha   90.00
_cell.angle_beta   90.00
_cell.angle_gamma   90.00
#
_symmetry.space_group_name_H-M   'P 1'
#
loop_
_entity.id
_entity.type
_entity.pdbx_description
1 polymer ?
#
loop_
_entity_poly.entity_id
_entity_poly.type
_entity_poly.pdbx_seq_one_letter_code
_entity_poly.pdbx_strand_id
1 'polypeptide(L)'
;MKTLDLDKVAAAIEADAGQPLPGLRESLAEAQAGVYACVTSREEIARRTRGRPVGSVQAATKAPVKLRLDPDLLAALKATGRGWQTRVNDALREDLKAGRLG
;
A
#
# COMPACT_ATOMS: atom_id res chain seq x y z
N MET A 1 2.17 42.08 -1.40
CA MET A 1 2.73 40.94 -2.15
C MET A 1 2.53 41.24 -3.63
N LYS A 2 3.59 41.13 -4.45
CA LYS A 2 3.53 41.45 -5.88
C LYS A 2 2.69 40.36 -6.57
N THR A 3 1.56 40.71 -7.16
CA THR A 3 0.75 39.77 -7.96
C THR A 3 1.62 39.30 -9.13
N LEU A 4 1.87 37.99 -9.21
CA LEU A 4 2.58 37.39 -10.33
C LEU A 4 1.72 37.54 -11.59
N ASP A 5 2.36 38.00 -12.66
CA ASP A 5 1.74 38.10 -13.98
C ASP A 5 1.71 36.69 -14.61
N LEU A 6 0.54 36.05 -14.59
CA LEU A 6 0.37 34.66 -14.99
C LEU A 6 0.72 34.42 -16.47
N ASP A 7 0.47 35.40 -17.33
CA ASP A 7 0.77 35.28 -18.76
C ASP A 7 2.28 35.27 -19.02
N LYS A 8 3.04 36.09 -18.29
CA LYS A 8 4.51 36.05 -18.35
C LYS A 8 5.07 34.74 -17.84
N VAL A 9 4.49 34.20 -16.76
CA VAL A 9 4.90 32.90 -16.21
C VAL A 9 4.60 31.77 -17.20
N ALA A 10 3.40 31.75 -17.79
CA ALA A 10 3.02 30.78 -18.80
C ALA A 10 3.95 30.85 -20.03
N ALA A 11 4.22 32.05 -20.53
CA ALA A 11 5.11 32.25 -21.68
C ALA A 11 6.55 31.79 -21.41
N ALA A 12 7.07 32.03 -20.19
CA ALA A 12 8.40 31.55 -19.81
C ALA A 12 8.47 30.01 -19.72
N ILE A 13 7.43 29.37 -19.19
CA ILE A 13 7.34 27.91 -19.09
C ILE A 13 7.21 27.27 -20.48
N GLU A 14 6.35 27.82 -21.34
CA GLU A 14 6.18 27.33 -22.72
C GLU A 14 7.46 27.49 -23.55
N ALA A 15 8.21 28.59 -23.33
CA ALA A 15 9.50 28.81 -23.97
C ALA A 15 10.57 27.80 -23.51
N ASP A 16 10.63 27.48 -22.22
CA ASP A 16 11.54 26.47 -21.66
C ASP A 16 11.17 25.04 -22.10
N ALA A 17 9.87 24.73 -22.14
CA ALA A 17 9.34 23.45 -22.60
C ALA A 17 9.47 23.24 -24.11
N GLY A 18 9.72 24.31 -24.88
CA GLY A 18 9.85 24.28 -26.34
C GLY A 18 8.56 23.94 -27.10
N GLN A 19 7.42 23.92 -26.41
CA GLN A 19 6.11 23.60 -26.98
C GLN A 19 4.99 24.30 -26.19
N PRO A 20 3.84 24.59 -26.83
CA PRO A 20 2.68 25.11 -26.10
C PRO A 20 2.14 24.06 -25.14
N LEU A 21 1.67 24.50 -23.97
CA LEU A 21 1.07 23.65 -22.94
C LEU A 21 -0.41 24.01 -22.79
N PRO A 22 -1.32 23.30 -23.49
CA PRO A 22 -2.76 23.55 -23.40
C PRO A 22 -3.24 23.41 -21.95
N GLY A 23 -4.03 24.38 -21.48
CA GLY A 23 -4.55 24.40 -20.10
C GLY A 23 -3.60 24.97 -19.05
N LEU A 24 -2.34 25.28 -19.38
CA LEU A 24 -1.36 25.81 -18.40
C LEU A 24 -1.84 27.09 -17.71
N ARG A 25 -2.43 28.01 -18.49
CA ARG A 25 -2.95 29.29 -17.97
C ARG A 25 -4.11 29.07 -17.00
N GLU A 26 -4.97 28.10 -17.29
CA GLU A 26 -6.09 27.71 -16.44
C GLU A 26 -5.58 27.09 -15.13
N SER A 27 -4.64 26.13 -15.21
CA SER A 27 -4.03 25.52 -14.01
C SER A 27 -3.26 26.53 -13.14
N LEU A 28 -2.59 27.52 -13.74
CA LEU A 28 -1.91 28.59 -13.02
C LEU A 28 -2.90 29.52 -12.31
N ALA A 29 -4.04 29.83 -12.93
CA ALA A 29 -5.10 30.61 -12.33
C ALA A 29 -5.78 29.86 -11.16
N GLU A 30 -6.04 28.56 -11.31
CA GLU A 30 -6.55 27.69 -10.25
C GLU A 30 -5.58 27.63 -9.06
N ALA A 31 -4.28 27.45 -9.33
CA ALA A 31 -3.26 27.44 -8.29
C ALA A 31 -3.14 28.78 -7.55
N GLN A 32 -3.22 29.91 -8.27
CA GLN A 32 -3.22 31.24 -7.66
C GLN A 32 -4.48 31.47 -6.80
N ALA A 33 -5.63 30.95 -7.23
CA ALA A 33 -6.89 30.98 -6.49
C ALA A 33 -6.95 29.97 -5.33
N GLY A 34 -5.93 29.11 -5.17
CA GLY A 34 -5.88 28.09 -4.13
C GLY A 34 -6.83 26.92 -4.36
N VAL A 35 -7.27 26.72 -5.60
CA VAL A 35 -8.12 25.60 -6.01
C VAL A 35 -7.22 24.39 -6.27
N TYR A 36 -7.33 23.39 -5.41
CA TYR A 36 -6.57 22.14 -5.52
C TYR A 36 -7.55 20.96 -5.41
N ALA A 37 -7.39 19.94 -6.24
CA ALA A 37 -8.26 18.77 -6.24
C ALA A 37 -8.23 17.98 -4.91
N CYS A 38 -7.09 17.96 -4.22
CA CYS A 38 -6.94 17.37 -2.89
C CYS A 38 -5.72 17.99 -2.19
N VAL A 39 -5.92 18.55 -0.99
CA VAL A 39 -4.83 19.01 -0.13
C VAL A 39 -4.81 18.14 1.12
N THR A 40 -3.83 17.26 1.22
CA THR A 40 -3.55 16.56 2.48
C THR A 40 -2.84 17.54 3.40
N SER A 41 -3.47 17.90 4.52
CA SER A 41 -2.88 18.84 5.47
C SER A 41 -1.59 18.27 6.07
N ARG A 42 -0.66 19.14 6.51
CA ARG A 42 0.57 18.69 7.19
C ARG A 42 0.26 17.85 8.44
N GLU A 43 -0.81 18.19 9.13
CA GLU A 43 -1.31 17.44 10.28
C GLU A 43 -1.83 16.05 9.89
N GLU A 44 -2.51 15.92 8.75
CA GLU A 44 -3.01 14.65 8.23
C GLU A 44 -1.87 13.74 7.76
N ILE A 45 -0.83 14.30 7.16
CA ILE A 45 0.41 13.58 6.84
C ILE A 45 1.08 13.08 8.12
N ALA A 46 1.17 13.92 9.17
CA ALA A 46 1.75 13.54 10.45
C ALA A 46 0.91 12.48 11.18
N ARG A 47 -0.42 12.51 11.03
CA ARG A 47 -1.35 11.51 11.59
C ARG A 47 -1.22 10.14 10.93
N ARG A 48 -0.67 10.09 9.71
CA ARG A 48 -0.37 8.85 8.99
C ARG A 48 0.90 8.22 9.55
N THR A 49 0.78 7.49 10.66
CA THR A 49 1.91 6.74 11.25
C THR A 49 2.47 5.75 10.22
N ARG A 50 3.80 5.66 10.08
CA ARG A 50 4.46 4.66 9.24
C ARG A 50 4.09 3.25 9.72
N GLY A 51 3.61 2.41 8.80
CA GLY A 51 3.30 1.00 9.08
C GLY A 51 1.90 0.60 8.61
N ARG A 52 1.57 -0.68 8.82
CA ARG A 52 0.22 -1.19 8.58
C ARG A 52 -0.74 -0.51 9.56
N PRO A 53 -1.99 -0.17 9.16
CA PRO A 53 -2.96 0.42 10.07
C PRO A 53 -3.04 -0.31 11.41
N VAL A 54 -3.05 0.46 12.51
CA VAL A 54 -3.23 -0.07 13.86
C VAL A 54 -4.53 -0.90 13.89
N GLY A 55 -4.44 -2.15 14.33
CA GLY A 55 -5.58 -3.11 14.32
C GLY A 55 -5.60 -4.10 13.15
N SER A 56 -4.68 -3.98 12.20
CA SER A 56 -4.51 -4.94 11.09
C SER A 56 -3.72 -6.21 11.44
N VAL A 57 -3.28 -6.32 12.69
CA VAL A 57 -2.61 -7.50 13.24
C VAL A 57 -3.70 -8.37 13.88
N GLN A 58 -3.86 -9.61 13.41
CA GLN A 58 -4.79 -10.56 14.01
C GLN A 58 -4.49 -10.73 15.51
N ALA A 59 -5.53 -10.69 16.34
CA ALA A 59 -5.43 -10.83 17.80
C ALA A 59 -4.66 -12.08 18.25
N ALA A 60 -4.72 -13.16 17.46
CA ALA A 60 -3.85 -14.33 17.59
C ALA A 60 -3.04 -14.51 16.30
N THR A 61 -1.81 -14.01 16.29
CA THR A 61 -0.90 -14.19 15.16
C THR A 61 -0.24 -15.56 15.23
N LYS A 62 -0.24 -16.30 14.10
CA LYS A 62 0.48 -17.57 13.98
C LYS A 62 1.97 -17.34 14.23
N ALA A 63 2.60 -18.12 15.12
CA ALA A 63 4.03 -18.04 15.35
C ALA A 63 4.80 -18.60 14.13
N PRO A 64 5.74 -17.86 13.52
CA PRO A 64 6.57 -18.39 12.45
C PRO A 64 7.56 -19.41 13.04
N VAL A 65 7.54 -20.64 12.54
CA VAL A 65 8.45 -21.71 12.96
C VAL A 65 9.29 -22.20 11.77
N LYS A 66 10.55 -22.58 12.04
CA LYS A 66 11.42 -23.22 11.04
C LYS A 66 11.26 -24.73 11.15
N LEU A 67 10.40 -25.31 10.31
CA LEU A 67 10.17 -26.77 10.21
C LEU A 67 10.69 -27.29 8.86
N ARG A 68 11.31 -28.46 8.86
CA ARG A 68 11.65 -29.20 7.63
C ARG A 68 10.63 -30.32 7.43
N LEU A 69 10.13 -30.43 6.22
CA LEU A 69 9.24 -31.51 5.77
C LEU A 69 9.94 -32.25 4.65
N ASP A 70 9.66 -33.54 4.53
CA ASP A 70 10.19 -34.33 3.42
C ASP A 70 9.70 -33.77 2.07
N PRO A 71 10.51 -33.84 1.00
CA PRO A 71 10.19 -33.20 -0.28
C PRO A 71 8.89 -33.70 -0.92
N ASP A 72 8.63 -35.00 -0.82
CA ASP A 72 7.43 -35.67 -1.32
C ASP A 72 6.17 -35.25 -0.54
N LEU A 73 6.27 -35.18 0.79
CA LEU A 73 5.21 -34.66 1.65
C LEU A 73 4.89 -33.20 1.31
N LEU A 74 5.92 -32.35 1.15
CA LEU A 74 5.73 -30.95 0.78
C LEU A 74 5.06 -30.82 -0.60
N ALA A 75 5.44 -31.67 -1.56
CA ALA A 75 4.83 -31.71 -2.88
C ALA A 75 3.35 -32.11 -2.81
N ALA A 76 3.03 -33.19 -2.08
CA ALA A 76 1.66 -33.65 -1.89
C ALA A 76 0.79 -32.57 -1.21
N LEU A 77 1.31 -31.90 -0.17
CA LEU A 77 0.60 -30.83 0.49
C LEU A 77 0.32 -29.65 -0.43
N LYS A 78 1.32 -29.20 -1.21
CA LYS A 78 1.14 -28.12 -2.19
C LYS A 78 0.17 -28.50 -3.31
N ALA A 79 0.14 -29.76 -3.73
CA ALA A 79 -0.78 -30.27 -4.75
C ALA A 79 -2.25 -30.14 -4.33
N THR A 80 -2.55 -30.09 -3.02
CA THR A 80 -3.91 -29.79 -2.52
C THR A 80 -4.38 -28.36 -2.85
N GLY A 81 -3.50 -27.51 -3.36
CA GLY A 81 -3.82 -26.17 -3.86
C GLY A 81 -3.77 -25.07 -2.79
N ARG A 82 -4.46 -23.97 -3.05
CA ARG A 82 -4.47 -22.79 -2.16
C ARG A 82 -4.96 -23.17 -0.76
N GLY A 83 -4.30 -22.63 0.27
CA GLY A 83 -4.65 -22.86 1.67
C GLY A 83 -4.10 -24.16 2.27
N TRP A 84 -3.20 -24.87 1.59
CA TRP A 84 -2.60 -26.11 2.11
C TRP A 84 -1.95 -25.95 3.49
N GLN A 85 -1.31 -24.81 3.75
CA GLN A 85 -0.72 -24.51 5.07
C GLN A 85 -1.79 -24.40 6.18
N THR A 86 -2.94 -23.83 5.87
CA THR A 86 -4.07 -23.77 6.81
C THR A 86 -4.62 -25.16 7.07
N ARG A 87 -4.83 -25.97 6.02
CA ARG A 87 -5.30 -27.36 6.17
C ARG A 87 -4.35 -28.20 7.03
N VAL A 88 -3.04 -28.08 6.84
CA VAL A 88 -2.04 -28.78 7.66
C VAL A 88 -2.10 -28.32 9.11
N ASN A 89 -2.17 -27.01 9.34
CA ASN A 89 -2.31 -26.48 10.69
C ASN A 89 -3.56 -26.99 11.41
N ASP A 90 -4.68 -27.11 10.68
CA ASP A 90 -5.94 -27.60 11.24
C ASP A 90 -5.87 -29.10 11.53
N ALA A 91 -5.28 -29.89 10.63
CA ALA A 91 -5.04 -31.32 10.86
C ALA A 91 -4.18 -31.56 12.12
N LEU A 92 -3.08 -30.82 12.27
CA LEU A 92 -2.23 -30.91 13.47
C LEU A 92 -2.97 -30.52 14.74
N ARG A 93 -3.86 -29.52 14.67
CA ARG A 93 -4.70 -29.12 15.81
C ARG A 93 -5.69 -30.22 16.19
N GLU A 94 -6.33 -30.87 15.21
CA GLU A 94 -7.26 -31.97 15.47
C GLU A 94 -6.54 -33.21 16.00
N ASP A 95 -5.35 -33.53 15.51
CA ASP A 95 -4.54 -34.64 16.02
C ASP A 95 -4.10 -34.42 17.48
N LEU A 96 -3.72 -33.20 17.84
CA LEU A 96 -3.40 -32.83 19.22
C LEU A 96 -4.63 -32.94 20.12
N LYS A 97 -5.80 -32.45 19.69
CA LYS A 97 -7.06 -32.58 20.46
C LYS A 97 -7.46 -34.03 20.64
N ALA A 98 -7.24 -34.85 19.62
CA ALA A 98 -7.57 -36.27 19.65
C ALA A 98 -6.53 -37.11 20.41
N GLY A 99 -5.44 -36.51 20.90
CA GLY A 99 -4.38 -37.23 21.61
C GLY A 99 -3.56 -38.18 20.73
N ARG A 100 -3.57 -37.99 19.41
CA ARG A 100 -2.74 -38.79 18.47
C ARG A 100 -1.30 -38.31 18.39
N LEU A 101 -1.09 -37.04 18.74
CA LEU A 101 0.22 -36.42 18.90
C LEU A 101 0.44 -36.22 20.40
N GLY A 102 1.05 -37.21 21.06
CA GLY A 102 1.28 -37.23 22.50
C GLY A 102 1.90 -38.53 22.96
#